data_AF-A0A6P5HEG3-F1
#
_entry.id   AF-A0A6P5HEG3-F1
#
_cell.length_a   1.000
_cell.length_b   1.000
_cell.length_c   1.000
_cell.angle_alpha   90.00
_cell.angle_beta   90.00
_cell.angle_gamma   90.00
#
_symmetry.space_group_name_H-M   'P 1'
#
loop_
_entity.id
_entity.type
_entity.pdbx_description
1 polymer ?
#
loop_
_entity_poly.entity_id
_entity_poly.type
_entity_poly.pdbx_seq_one_letter_code
_entity_poly.pdbx_strand_id
1 'polypeptide(L)'
;MATPPTSPPSSPTSELWRRLILEMMMGEEFWRFLSQKVESMVRRAVCQELEKRLHNYINPIPRQLVGGAQHARYHLKFQNKICRSLHTFRKIEGETGSDVEIALFDTDKKVIVTSGPLSSIKVEIVVLNGDFNNDDRETWSEEEFNRRIALPRDNKGQLLKGERFIKLNNGIGSVGNIAFTDNSSSRKTKTFRLGVRYAQSAPNGERILEGITEPFRVKECRVESSQKRHTPSLDDEVWRLKHISNGGKFHETFQRHGIKTVQDFLRYYNMEKGKLRDILGSRMSEGCWKEIYVIQETSSILIP
;
A
#
# COMPACT_ATOMS: atom_id res chain seq x y z
N MET A 1 -41.45 58.90 21.84
CA MET A 1 -41.78 57.57 21.31
C MET A 1 -41.25 57.49 19.89
N ALA A 2 -40.13 56.81 19.67
CA ALA A 2 -39.53 56.64 18.35
C ALA A 2 -39.65 55.16 17.95
N THR A 3 -40.30 54.90 16.81
CA THR A 3 -40.43 53.58 16.21
C THR A 3 -39.07 53.09 15.68
N PRO A 4 -38.75 51.79 15.78
CA PRO A 4 -37.50 51.25 15.26
C PRO A 4 -37.53 51.18 13.72
N PRO A 5 -36.37 51.20 13.05
CA PRO A 5 -36.31 51.18 11.59
C PRO A 5 -36.65 49.78 11.07
N THR A 6 -37.63 49.72 10.17
CA THR A 6 -38.01 48.53 9.42
C THR A 6 -36.86 48.11 8.50
N SER A 7 -36.36 46.89 8.67
CA SER A 7 -35.37 46.27 7.78
C SER A 7 -35.93 46.14 6.35
N PRO A 8 -35.11 46.36 5.30
CA PRO A 8 -35.58 46.29 3.93
C PRO A 8 -35.94 44.85 3.54
N PRO A 9 -36.96 44.63 2.70
CA PRO A 9 -37.34 43.29 2.26
C PRO A 9 -36.21 42.66 1.44
N SER A 10 -35.87 41.41 1.76
CA SER A 10 -34.91 40.60 1.00
C SER A 10 -35.38 40.45 -0.45
N SER A 11 -34.46 40.58 -1.40
CA SER A 11 -34.78 40.46 -2.82
C SER A 11 -35.36 39.07 -3.16
N PRO A 12 -36.35 38.99 -4.06
CA PRO A 12 -37.04 37.74 -4.42
C PRO A 12 -36.09 36.66 -4.98
N THR A 13 -34.93 37.06 -5.48
CA THR A 13 -33.87 36.15 -5.90
C THR A 13 -33.25 35.37 -4.74
N SER A 14 -33.09 35.95 -3.54
CA SER A 14 -32.45 35.26 -2.41
C SER A 14 -33.31 34.15 -1.80
N GLU A 15 -34.64 34.31 -1.82
CA GLU A 15 -35.57 33.29 -1.38
C GLU A 15 -35.67 32.14 -2.39
N LEU A 16 -35.65 32.45 -3.69
CA LEU A 16 -35.58 31.43 -4.74
C LEU A 16 -34.30 30.61 -4.65
N TRP A 17 -33.13 31.23 -4.41
CA TRP A 17 -31.88 30.50 -4.20
C TRP A 17 -31.91 29.64 -2.93
N ARG A 18 -32.47 30.16 -1.83
CA ARG A 18 -32.64 29.36 -0.59
C ARG A 18 -33.57 28.17 -0.83
N ARG A 19 -34.67 28.36 -1.56
CA ARG A 19 -35.64 27.31 -1.86
C ARG A 19 -35.05 26.25 -2.80
N LEU A 20 -34.28 26.65 -3.82
CA LEU A 20 -33.57 25.72 -4.71
C LEU A 20 -32.47 24.94 -3.99
N ILE A 21 -31.74 25.58 -3.07
CA ILE A 21 -30.75 24.89 -2.22
C ILE A 21 -31.45 23.88 -1.32
N LEU A 22 -32.58 24.24 -0.70
CA LEU A 22 -33.35 23.33 0.13
C LEU A 22 -33.94 22.17 -0.70
N GLU A 23 -34.45 22.41 -1.90
CA GLU A 23 -34.94 21.35 -2.80
C GLU A 23 -33.80 20.43 -3.28
N MET A 24 -32.62 20.99 -3.59
CA MET A 24 -31.43 20.19 -3.91
C MET A 24 -30.93 19.36 -2.70
N MET A 25 -31.03 19.91 -1.49
CA MET A 25 -30.67 19.21 -0.24
C MET A 25 -31.73 18.21 0.22
N MET A 26 -32.97 18.34 -0.26
CA MET A 26 -34.09 17.46 0.07
C MET A 26 -34.42 16.42 -1.01
N GLY A 27 -33.70 16.44 -2.14
CA GLY A 27 -33.85 15.46 -3.19
C GLY A 27 -33.48 14.04 -2.72
N GLU A 28 -34.31 13.06 -3.05
CA GLU A 28 -34.12 11.66 -2.62
C GLU A 28 -32.74 11.10 -3.01
N GLU A 29 -32.22 11.50 -4.17
CA GLU A 29 -30.90 11.11 -4.64
C GLU A 29 -29.76 11.68 -3.78
N PHE A 30 -29.90 12.92 -3.29
CA PHE A 30 -28.95 13.56 -2.41
C PHE A 30 -29.00 12.96 -0.99
N TRP A 31 -30.21 12.72 -0.46
CA TRP A 31 -30.38 12.02 0.81
C TRP A 31 -29.90 10.58 0.75
N ARG A 32 -30.06 9.88 -0.38
CA ARG A 32 -29.53 8.53 -0.61
C ARG A 32 -28.00 8.53 -0.65
N PHE A 33 -27.40 9.50 -1.33
CA PHE A 33 -25.95 9.70 -1.36
C PHE A 33 -25.37 10.03 0.03
N LEU A 34 -26.00 10.96 0.76
CA LEU A 34 -25.60 11.29 2.13
C LEU A 34 -25.79 10.11 3.08
N SER A 35 -26.90 9.38 2.97
CA SER A 35 -27.15 8.19 3.78
C SER A 35 -26.13 7.10 3.52
N GLN A 36 -25.76 6.82 2.26
CA GLN A 36 -24.67 5.88 1.96
C GLN A 36 -23.33 6.37 2.53
N LYS A 37 -23.02 7.66 2.45
CA LYS A 37 -21.79 8.20 3.03
C LYS A 37 -21.80 8.09 4.54
N VAL A 38 -22.87 8.50 5.23
CA VAL A 38 -22.99 8.40 6.68
C VAL A 38 -22.99 6.93 7.12
N GLU A 39 -23.69 6.04 6.42
CA GLU A 39 -23.68 4.60 6.70
C GLU A 39 -22.27 4.03 6.53
N SER A 40 -21.54 4.39 5.47
CA SER A 40 -20.15 3.97 5.30
C SER A 40 -19.24 4.52 6.41
N MET A 41 -19.51 5.74 6.88
CA MET A 41 -18.79 6.35 7.99
C MET A 41 -19.10 5.67 9.33
N VAL A 42 -20.36 5.29 9.57
CA VAL A 42 -20.81 4.59 10.77
C VAL A 42 -20.29 3.16 10.77
N ARG A 43 -20.43 2.43 9.65
CA ARG A 43 -19.80 1.10 9.48
C ARG A 43 -18.29 1.18 9.69
N ARG A 44 -17.62 2.24 9.19
CA ARG A 44 -16.19 2.47 9.42
C ARG A 44 -15.87 2.72 10.90
N ALA A 45 -16.61 3.58 11.58
CA ALA A 45 -16.39 3.88 12.99
C ALA A 45 -16.65 2.64 13.87
N VAL A 46 -17.69 1.87 13.54
CA VAL A 46 -18.04 0.62 14.22
C VAL A 46 -17.00 -0.46 13.94
N CYS A 47 -16.57 -0.67 12.69
CA CYS A 47 -15.51 -1.62 12.38
C CYS A 47 -14.16 -1.22 13.00
N GLN A 48 -13.81 0.07 13.01
CA GLN A 48 -12.60 0.56 13.68
C GLN A 48 -12.67 0.36 15.19
N GLU A 49 -13.81 0.65 15.81
CA GLU A 49 -13.99 0.45 17.25
C GLU A 49 -14.06 -1.04 17.60
N LEU A 50 -14.68 -1.87 16.76
CA LEU A 50 -14.68 -3.33 16.91
C LEU A 50 -13.30 -3.92 16.70
N GLU A 51 -12.52 -3.50 15.71
CA GLU A 51 -11.15 -3.97 15.49
C GLU A 51 -10.22 -3.51 16.62
N LYS A 52 -10.36 -2.27 17.08
CA LYS A 52 -9.62 -1.74 18.24
C LYS A 52 -10.01 -2.47 19.53
N ARG A 53 -11.29 -2.77 19.74
CA ARG A 53 -11.76 -3.55 20.89
C ARG A 53 -11.35 -5.01 20.77
N LEU A 54 -11.44 -5.62 19.60
CA LEU A 54 -11.00 -7.00 19.35
C LEU A 54 -9.48 -7.10 19.53
N HIS A 55 -8.71 -6.10 19.11
CA HIS A 55 -7.28 -5.98 19.40
C HIS A 55 -7.01 -5.94 20.90
N ASN A 56 -7.76 -5.13 21.66
CA ASN A 56 -7.65 -5.04 23.12
C ASN A 56 -8.24 -6.24 23.87
N TYR A 57 -9.14 -7.01 23.26
CA TYR A 57 -9.80 -8.18 23.86
C TYR A 57 -8.97 -9.45 23.62
N ILE A 58 -8.33 -9.57 22.45
CA ILE A 58 -7.40 -10.65 22.12
C ILE A 58 -6.05 -10.43 22.80
N ASN A 59 -5.61 -9.17 22.96
CA ASN A 59 -4.40 -8.79 23.69
C ASN A 59 -4.76 -7.73 24.76
N PRO A 60 -5.10 -8.14 26.00
CA PRO A 60 -5.40 -7.18 27.06
C PRO A 60 -4.18 -6.28 27.33
N ILE A 61 -4.38 -4.97 27.23
CA ILE A 61 -3.41 -3.95 27.65
C ILE A 61 -3.10 -4.20 29.14
N PRO A 62 -1.84 -4.49 29.53
CA PRO A 62 -1.47 -4.55 30.93
C PRO A 62 -1.70 -3.17 31.56
N ARG A 63 -2.41 -3.12 32.69
CA ARG A 63 -2.66 -1.88 33.43
C ARG A 63 -1.32 -1.25 33.81
N GLN A 64 -1.19 0.03 33.46
CA GLN A 64 0.01 0.86 33.59
C GLN A 64 0.65 0.82 34.98
N LEU A 65 1.98 0.81 35.01
CA LEU A 65 2.75 1.60 35.97
C LEU A 65 3.09 2.93 35.29
N VAL A 66 2.57 4.01 35.86
CA VAL A 66 2.90 5.38 35.49
C VAL A 66 4.41 5.59 35.70
N GLY A 67 5.15 5.86 34.62
CA GLY A 67 6.56 6.21 34.68
C GLY A 67 7.08 6.55 33.30
N GLY A 68 7.80 7.67 33.17
CA GLY A 68 8.42 8.11 31.92
C GLY A 68 9.35 7.06 31.32
N ALA A 69 9.88 7.32 30.12
CA ALA A 69 10.75 6.44 29.32
C ALA A 69 11.63 5.52 30.19
N GLN A 70 11.10 4.34 30.51
CA GLN A 70 11.82 3.38 31.34
C GLN A 70 12.98 2.88 30.50
N HIS A 71 14.19 2.86 31.08
CA HIS A 71 15.35 2.27 30.44
C HIS A 71 15.06 0.78 30.21
N ALA A 72 14.64 0.43 29.00
CA ALA A 72 14.37 -0.95 28.63
C ALA A 72 15.71 -1.65 28.44
N ARG A 73 16.06 -2.57 29.36
CA ARG A 73 17.27 -3.39 29.27
C ARG A 73 17.26 -4.32 28.05
N TYR A 74 16.08 -4.75 27.61
CA TYR A 74 15.95 -5.73 26.52
C TYR A 74 15.38 -5.08 25.28
N HIS A 75 15.99 -5.35 24.13
CA HIS A 75 15.65 -4.71 22.85
C HIS A 75 15.44 -5.78 21.78
N LEU A 76 14.36 -5.69 21.01
CA LEU A 76 14.21 -6.46 19.79
C LEU A 76 14.93 -5.77 18.64
N LYS A 77 15.72 -6.52 17.87
CA LYS A 77 16.50 -5.97 16.75
C LYS A 77 16.41 -6.86 15.52
N PHE A 78 16.22 -6.24 14.36
CA PHE A 78 16.42 -6.88 13.07
C PHE A 78 17.92 -7.09 12.84
N GLN A 79 18.34 -8.34 12.60
CA GLN A 79 19.75 -8.69 12.45
C GLN A 79 20.26 -8.42 11.03
N ASN A 80 19.43 -8.69 10.03
CA ASN A 80 19.74 -8.43 8.64
C ASN A 80 18.93 -7.24 8.09
N LYS A 81 19.51 -6.59 7.08
CA LYS A 81 18.85 -5.51 6.36
C LYS A 81 17.78 -6.08 5.43
N ILE A 82 16.63 -5.41 5.39
CA ILE A 82 15.54 -5.75 4.48
C ILE A 82 15.90 -5.34 3.05
N CYS A 83 15.53 -6.15 2.06
CA CYS A 83 15.70 -5.82 0.66
C CYS A 83 15.01 -4.49 0.31
N ARG A 84 15.70 -3.62 -0.45
CA ARG A 84 15.19 -2.28 -0.82
C ARG A 84 14.14 -2.31 -1.93
N SER A 85 14.10 -3.37 -2.74
CA SER A 85 13.19 -3.49 -3.89
C SER A 85 12.00 -4.37 -3.55
N LEU A 86 11.15 -3.91 -2.65
CA LEU A 86 9.95 -4.64 -2.26
C LEU A 86 8.79 -4.35 -3.21
N HIS A 87 8.05 -5.41 -3.51
CA HIS A 87 6.82 -5.34 -4.28
C HIS A 87 5.67 -5.98 -3.50
N THR A 88 4.45 -5.50 -3.73
CA THR A 88 3.25 -6.12 -3.15
C THR A 88 3.15 -7.59 -3.57
N PHE A 89 2.57 -8.43 -2.71
CA PHE A 89 2.37 -9.87 -2.90
C PHE A 89 3.65 -10.70 -3.11
N ARG A 90 4.84 -10.11 -2.98
CA ARG A 90 6.11 -10.82 -2.91
C ARG A 90 6.53 -11.01 -1.46
N LYS A 91 7.21 -12.12 -1.20
CA LYS A 91 7.81 -12.41 0.10
C LYS A 91 8.78 -11.28 0.47
N ILE A 92 8.76 -10.88 1.74
CA ILE A 92 9.74 -9.95 2.29
C ILE A 92 10.97 -10.76 2.67
N GLU A 93 12.12 -10.38 2.13
CA GLU A 93 13.40 -11.04 2.33
C GLU A 93 14.47 -10.02 2.71
N GLY A 94 15.55 -10.51 3.32
CA GLY A 94 16.77 -9.74 3.56
C GLY A 94 17.49 -9.39 2.25
N GLU A 95 18.47 -8.48 2.31
CA GLU A 95 19.24 -8.05 1.14
C GLU A 95 19.96 -9.21 0.40
N THR A 96 20.27 -10.31 1.09
CA THR A 96 20.92 -11.50 0.52
C THR A 96 19.94 -12.58 0.05
N GLY A 97 18.63 -12.30 0.06
CA GLY A 97 17.58 -13.30 -0.22
C GLY A 97 17.32 -14.26 0.95
N SER A 98 17.91 -14.02 2.12
CA SER A 98 17.63 -14.78 3.33
C SER A 98 16.28 -14.36 3.93
N ASP A 99 15.75 -15.17 4.85
CA ASP A 99 14.65 -14.75 5.71
C ASP A 99 15.07 -13.56 6.59
N VAL A 100 14.09 -12.78 7.04
CA VAL A 100 14.34 -11.66 7.96
C VAL A 100 14.54 -12.22 9.36
N GLU A 101 15.63 -11.85 10.02
CA GLU A 101 15.98 -12.36 11.34
C GLU A 101 15.79 -11.29 12.41
N ILE A 102 15.25 -11.70 13.54
CA ILE A 102 15.02 -10.87 14.72
C ILE A 102 15.74 -11.50 15.89
N ALA A 103 16.45 -10.70 16.67
CA ALA A 103 17.03 -11.15 17.92
C ALA A 103 16.58 -10.28 19.11
N LEU A 104 16.50 -10.91 20.27
CA LEU A 104 16.36 -10.25 21.56
C LEU A 104 17.74 -9.98 22.14
N PHE A 105 18.02 -8.72 22.43
CA PHE A 105 19.33 -8.26 22.89
C PHE A 105 19.24 -7.69 24.30
N ASP A 106 20.19 -8.06 25.16
CA ASP A 106 20.41 -7.46 26.49
C ASP A 106 21.39 -6.30 26.33
N THR A 107 20.93 -5.07 26.55
CA THR A 107 21.76 -3.86 26.36
C THR A 107 22.87 -3.74 27.39
N ASP A 108 22.63 -4.20 28.61
CA ASP A 108 23.60 -4.11 29.70
C ASP A 108 24.77 -5.05 29.45
N LYS A 109 24.45 -6.28 29.04
CA LYS A 109 25.45 -7.33 28.74
C LYS A 109 25.99 -7.26 27.33
N LYS A 110 25.33 -6.51 26.44
CA LYS A 110 25.64 -6.41 25.01
C LYS A 110 25.67 -7.76 24.29
N VAL A 111 24.76 -8.67 24.64
CA VAL A 111 24.66 -10.01 24.04
C VAL A 111 23.21 -10.36 23.70
N ILE A 112 23.04 -11.34 22.80
CA ILE A 112 21.73 -11.94 22.53
C ILE A 112 21.30 -12.77 23.74
N VAL A 113 20.02 -12.66 24.12
CA VAL A 113 19.44 -13.41 25.23
C VAL A 113 19.14 -14.83 24.77
N THR A 114 20.09 -15.75 24.99
CA THR A 114 19.98 -17.14 24.52
C THR A 114 19.27 -18.08 25.50
N SER A 115 19.10 -17.69 26.77
CA SER A 115 18.52 -18.53 27.82
C SER A 115 17.46 -17.81 28.64
N GLY A 116 16.59 -18.58 29.29
CA GLY A 116 15.56 -18.07 30.20
C GLY A 116 14.21 -17.81 29.51
N PRO A 117 13.19 -17.38 30.27
CA PRO A 117 11.83 -17.23 29.75
C PRO A 117 11.71 -16.27 28.56
N LEU A 118 12.55 -15.23 28.55
CA LEU A 118 12.58 -14.22 27.49
C LEU A 118 13.15 -14.74 26.16
N SER A 119 14.06 -15.71 26.16
CA SER A 119 14.67 -16.22 24.93
C SER A 119 13.66 -16.94 24.02
N SER A 120 12.48 -17.26 24.56
CA SER A 120 11.39 -17.96 23.88
C SER A 120 10.11 -17.11 23.73
N ILE A 121 10.21 -15.78 23.91
CA ILE A 121 9.04 -14.90 23.85
C ILE A 121 8.41 -14.88 22.45
N LYS A 122 7.09 -14.74 22.40
CA LYS A 122 6.35 -14.57 21.15
C LYS A 122 6.38 -13.10 20.72
N VAL A 123 6.76 -12.85 19.47
CA VAL A 123 6.82 -11.53 18.85
C VAL A 123 5.85 -11.43 17.67
N GLU A 124 5.49 -10.21 17.31
CA GLU A 124 4.59 -9.86 16.22
C GLU A 124 5.25 -8.85 15.29
N ILE A 125 5.24 -9.14 14.00
CA ILE A 125 5.61 -8.20 12.94
C ILE A 125 4.43 -7.28 12.65
N VAL A 126 4.70 -5.98 12.63
CA VAL A 126 3.76 -4.91 12.30
C VAL A 126 4.36 -4.02 11.20
N VAL A 127 3.50 -3.27 10.50
CA VAL A 127 3.94 -2.22 9.57
C VAL A 127 3.81 -0.89 10.28
N LEU A 128 4.85 -0.08 10.23
CA LEU A 128 4.85 1.29 10.75
C LEU A 128 4.84 2.29 9.60
N ASN A 129 4.33 3.50 9.87
CA ASN A 129 4.51 4.61 8.96
C ASN A 129 6.00 4.95 8.82
N GLY A 130 6.45 5.25 7.60
CA GLY A 130 7.88 5.43 7.31
C GLY A 130 8.53 6.65 7.98
N ASP A 131 7.75 7.58 8.53
CA ASP A 131 8.22 8.74 9.30
C ASP A 131 8.47 8.46 10.79
N PHE A 132 8.17 7.25 11.26
CA PHE A 132 8.42 6.90 12.66
C PHE A 132 9.91 6.91 12.98
N ASN A 133 10.27 7.53 14.11
CA ASN A 133 11.64 7.65 14.62
C ASN A 133 12.65 8.24 13.64
N ASN A 134 12.26 9.26 12.85
CA ASN A 134 13.19 9.98 11.97
C ASN A 134 14.19 10.88 12.70
N ASP A 135 13.97 11.08 14.00
CA ASP A 135 14.84 11.79 14.94
C ASP A 135 15.83 10.85 15.65
N ASP A 136 15.92 9.58 15.22
CA ASP A 136 16.87 8.57 15.68
C ASP A 136 16.91 8.42 17.22
N ARG A 137 15.74 8.50 17.87
CA ARG A 137 15.67 8.33 19.32
C ARG A 137 15.95 6.89 19.71
N GLU A 138 16.60 6.74 20.86
CA GLU A 138 16.96 5.45 21.44
C GLU A 138 15.78 4.73 22.11
N THR A 139 14.71 5.45 22.47
CA THR A 139 13.58 4.90 23.24
C THR A 139 12.26 5.55 22.86
N TRP A 140 11.16 4.84 23.07
CA TRP A 140 9.78 5.33 22.97
C TRP A 140 8.83 4.56 23.90
N SER A 141 7.64 5.11 24.15
CA SER A 141 6.61 4.40 24.92
C SER A 141 5.90 3.35 24.05
N GLU A 142 5.34 2.31 24.68
CA GLU A 142 4.57 1.29 23.98
C GLU A 142 3.35 1.91 23.26
N GLU A 143 2.70 2.90 23.90
CA GLU A 143 1.60 3.65 23.30
C GLU A 143 2.04 4.47 22.09
N GLU A 144 3.24 5.06 22.14
CA GLU A 144 3.80 5.77 21.00
C GLU A 144 4.05 4.84 19.81
N PHE A 145 4.67 3.69 20.05
CA PHE A 145 4.89 2.67 19.03
C PHE A 145 3.57 2.20 18.42
N ASN A 146 2.60 1.84 19.27
CA ASN A 146 1.30 1.32 18.84
C ASN A 146 0.49 2.34 18.03
N ARG A 147 0.58 3.64 18.36
CA ARG A 147 -0.05 4.71 17.56
C ARG A 147 0.54 4.88 16.16
N ARG A 148 1.75 4.36 15.93
CA ARG A 148 2.50 4.51 14.67
C ARG A 148 2.35 3.32 13.74
N ILE A 149 1.66 2.27 14.18
CA ILE A 149 1.25 1.15 13.34
C ILE A 149 0.39 1.66 12.19
N ALA A 150 0.83 1.39 10.97
CA ALA A 150 0.15 1.80 9.76
C ALA A 150 -1.14 0.98 9.58
N LEU A 151 -2.24 1.68 9.38
CA LEU A 151 -3.52 1.07 9.05
C LEU A 151 -3.64 0.86 7.53
N PRO A 152 -4.32 -0.19 7.05
CA PRO A 152 -4.68 -0.34 5.65
C PRO A 152 -5.41 0.88 5.07
N ARG A 153 -5.39 1.01 3.74
CA ARG A 153 -6.26 1.99 3.06
C ARG A 153 -7.71 1.54 3.10
N ASP A 154 -8.63 2.50 2.98
CA ASP A 154 -10.05 2.22 2.78
C ASP A 154 -10.21 1.21 1.61
N ASN A 155 -10.98 0.14 1.85
CA ASN A 155 -11.21 -0.99 0.94
C ASN A 155 -10.02 -1.96 0.72
N LYS A 156 -8.93 -1.85 1.47
CA LYS A 156 -7.83 -2.82 1.48
C LYS A 156 -7.83 -3.59 2.80
N GLY A 157 -7.59 -4.91 2.72
CA GLY A 157 -7.40 -5.76 3.90
C GLY A 157 -6.08 -5.48 4.63
N GLN A 158 -5.70 -6.35 5.58
CA GLN A 158 -4.46 -6.21 6.36
C GLN A 158 -3.23 -5.92 5.48
N LEU A 159 -2.35 -5.00 5.91
CA LEU A 159 -1.16 -4.58 5.14
C LEU A 159 -0.12 -5.67 4.94
N LEU A 160 -0.09 -6.65 5.84
CA LEU A 160 0.74 -7.85 5.73
C LEU A 160 -0.16 -9.07 5.61
N LYS A 161 0.22 -9.98 4.71
CA LYS A 161 -0.31 -11.35 4.63
C LYS A 161 0.77 -12.31 5.10
N GLY A 162 0.39 -13.41 5.75
CA GLY A 162 1.30 -14.48 6.14
C GLY A 162 1.46 -14.64 7.65
N GLU A 163 2.48 -15.40 8.06
CA GLU A 163 2.79 -15.68 9.46
C GLU A 163 3.56 -14.51 10.09
N ARG A 164 2.81 -13.62 10.74
CA ARG A 164 3.35 -12.43 11.40
C ARG A 164 3.77 -12.65 12.86
N PHE A 165 3.37 -13.78 13.46
CA PHE A 165 3.67 -14.09 14.85
C PHE A 165 4.76 -15.15 14.89
N ILE A 166 5.85 -14.87 15.60
CA ILE A 166 7.03 -15.74 15.63
C ILE A 166 7.36 -16.00 17.09
N LYS A 167 7.67 -17.25 17.42
CA LYS A 167 8.24 -17.57 18.73
C LYS A 167 9.77 -17.54 18.60
N LEU A 168 10.43 -16.75 19.44
CA LEU A 168 11.90 -16.78 19.47
C LEU A 168 12.39 -18.15 19.93
N ASN A 169 13.55 -18.56 19.44
CA ASN A 169 14.27 -19.75 19.85
C ASN A 169 15.70 -19.35 20.18
N ASN A 170 16.12 -19.53 21.43
CA ASN A 170 17.39 -19.02 21.95
C ASN A 170 17.60 -17.52 21.64
N GLY A 171 16.52 -16.74 21.73
CA GLY A 171 16.53 -15.30 21.51
C GLY A 171 16.47 -14.89 20.05
N ILE A 172 16.42 -15.82 19.09
CA ILE A 172 16.42 -15.54 17.65
C ILE A 172 15.14 -16.07 17.01
N GLY A 173 14.54 -15.30 16.11
CA GLY A 173 13.37 -15.67 15.34
C GLY A 173 13.57 -15.35 13.86
N SER A 174 13.26 -16.32 13.00
CA SER A 174 13.20 -16.12 11.56
C SER A 174 11.77 -15.78 11.14
N VAL A 175 11.62 -14.72 10.36
CA VAL A 175 10.36 -14.31 9.75
C VAL A 175 10.17 -15.08 8.46
N GLY A 176 9.16 -15.95 8.44
CA GLY A 176 8.82 -16.75 7.27
C GLY A 176 8.08 -15.98 6.18
N ASN A 177 7.08 -16.61 5.57
CA ASN A 177 6.38 -16.11 4.39
C ASN A 177 5.41 -14.95 4.70
N ILE A 178 5.94 -13.75 4.93
CA ILE A 178 5.15 -12.52 4.99
C ILE A 178 5.28 -11.70 3.69
N ALA A 179 4.20 -11.01 3.31
CA ALA A 179 4.16 -10.19 2.10
C ALA A 179 3.28 -8.94 2.30
N PHE A 180 3.66 -7.83 1.68
CA PHE A 180 2.84 -6.61 1.65
C PHE A 180 1.63 -6.77 0.74
N THR A 181 0.44 -6.36 1.17
CA THR A 181 -0.78 -6.40 0.34
C THR A 181 -1.08 -5.08 -0.36
N ASP A 182 -0.40 -4.01 0.06
CA ASP A 182 -0.57 -2.66 -0.47
C ASP A 182 0.78 -1.96 -0.61
N ASN A 183 0.83 -1.01 -1.53
CA ASN A 183 2.04 -0.25 -1.83
C ASN A 183 2.21 0.94 -0.87
N SER A 184 3.41 1.52 -0.82
CA SER A 184 3.70 2.65 0.07
C SER A 184 3.41 4.03 -0.56
N SER A 185 2.97 4.09 -1.82
CA SER A 185 2.88 5.34 -2.58
C SER A 185 1.80 6.30 -2.09
N SER A 186 0.80 5.80 -1.38
CA SER A 186 -0.25 6.61 -0.74
C SER A 186 0.22 7.28 0.55
N ARG A 187 1.30 6.80 1.17
CA ARG A 187 1.80 7.33 2.44
C ARG A 187 2.44 8.71 2.27
N LYS A 188 2.54 9.46 3.37
CA LYS A 188 3.14 10.80 3.41
C LYS A 188 4.59 10.77 2.94
N THR A 189 5.40 9.85 3.48
CA THR A 189 6.82 9.67 3.13
C THR A 189 7.06 8.79 1.91
N LYS A 190 6.00 8.21 1.33
CA LYS A 190 6.09 7.16 0.30
C LYS A 190 6.84 5.90 0.75
N THR A 191 7.01 5.70 2.05
CA THR A 191 7.77 4.59 2.64
C THR A 191 7.01 3.93 3.79
N PHE A 192 7.38 2.69 4.07
CA PHE A 192 7.01 1.92 5.26
C PHE A 192 8.27 1.59 6.08
N ARG A 193 8.07 1.19 7.33
CA ARG A 193 9.06 0.47 8.15
C ARG A 193 8.43 -0.84 8.63
N LEU A 194 9.22 -1.88 8.84
CA LEU A 194 8.79 -3.00 9.67
C LEU A 194 9.05 -2.66 11.13
N GLY A 195 8.09 -2.99 11.97
CA GLY A 195 8.25 -3.01 13.42
C GLY A 195 8.11 -4.43 13.93
N VAL A 196 8.78 -4.74 15.03
CA VAL A 196 8.57 -5.96 15.80
C VAL A 196 8.30 -5.60 17.25
N ARG A 197 7.22 -6.14 17.80
CA ARG A 197 6.85 -5.99 19.21
C ARG A 197 6.61 -7.35 19.84
N TYR A 198 6.68 -7.45 21.17
CA TYR A 198 6.24 -8.65 21.86
C TYR A 198 4.71 -8.79 21.78
N ALA A 199 4.21 -10.01 21.61
CA ALA A 199 2.79 -10.29 21.42
C ALA A 199 2.05 -10.62 22.73
N GLN A 200 2.78 -10.72 23.85
CA GLN A 200 2.27 -11.11 25.16
C GLN A 200 3.04 -10.37 26.24
N SER A 201 2.44 -10.18 27.42
CA SER A 201 3.16 -9.61 28.56
C SER A 201 4.47 -10.36 28.81
N ALA A 202 5.55 -9.60 28.98
CA ALA A 202 6.83 -10.18 29.33
C ALA A 202 6.77 -10.82 30.73
N PRO A 203 7.53 -11.90 30.97
CA PRO A 203 7.76 -12.44 32.30
C PRO A 203 8.17 -11.33 33.27
N ASN A 204 7.63 -11.35 34.49
CA ASN A 204 7.90 -10.37 35.55
C ASN A 204 7.58 -8.90 35.20
N GLY A 205 6.85 -8.64 34.12
CA GLY A 205 6.54 -7.28 33.68
C GLY A 205 7.75 -6.54 33.10
N GLU A 206 8.79 -7.26 32.65
CA GLU A 206 9.98 -6.65 32.07
C GLU A 206 9.64 -5.86 30.79
N ARG A 207 10.07 -4.59 30.70
CA ARG A 207 9.89 -3.82 29.46
C ARG A 207 10.92 -4.25 28.42
N ILE A 208 10.42 -4.66 27.26
CA ILE A 208 11.23 -4.93 26.07
C ILE A 208 10.97 -3.80 25.08
N LEU A 209 12.02 -3.14 24.59
CA LEU A 209 11.88 -2.14 23.55
C LEU A 209 11.63 -2.82 22.20
N GLU A 210 10.67 -2.29 21.46
CA GLU A 210 10.32 -2.75 20.12
C GLU A 210 11.48 -2.53 19.14
N GLY A 211 11.55 -3.35 18.10
CA GLY A 211 12.52 -3.19 17.03
C GLY A 211 11.91 -2.51 15.82
N ILE A 212 12.67 -1.68 15.12
CA ILE A 212 12.26 -1.08 13.84
C ILE A 212 13.34 -1.23 12.77
N THR A 213 12.93 -1.28 11.52
CA THR A 213 13.84 -1.23 10.38
C THR A 213 14.04 0.19 9.89
N GLU A 214 15.04 0.36 9.02
CA GLU A 214 15.12 1.49 8.11
C GLU A 214 13.86 1.62 7.24
N PRO A 215 13.53 2.83 6.77
CA PRO A 215 12.38 3.05 5.91
C PRO A 215 12.66 2.56 4.49
N PHE A 216 11.69 1.89 3.88
CA PHE A 216 11.79 1.36 2.52
C PHE A 216 10.53 1.62 1.70
N ARG A 217 10.67 1.57 0.37
CA ARG A 217 9.55 1.71 -0.56
C ARG A 217 8.99 0.34 -0.93
N VAL A 218 7.67 0.21 -0.92
CA VAL A 218 6.96 -0.96 -1.44
C VAL A 218 6.23 -0.54 -2.71
N LYS A 219 6.64 -1.11 -3.84
CA LYS A 219 6.05 -0.85 -5.16
C LYS A 219 4.85 -1.77 -5.37
N GLU A 220 3.89 -1.33 -6.18
CA GLU A 220 2.86 -2.22 -6.67
C GLU A 220 3.50 -3.30 -7.54
N CYS A 221 3.23 -4.58 -7.25
CA CYS A 221 3.38 -5.63 -8.24
C CYS A 221 2.29 -5.42 -9.30
N ARG A 222 2.64 -4.75 -10.39
CA ARG A 222 1.82 -4.81 -11.60
C ARG A 222 1.86 -6.25 -12.08
N VAL A 223 0.69 -6.86 -12.26
CA VAL A 223 0.54 -8.25 -12.73
C VAL A 223 1.50 -8.46 -13.89
N GLU A 224 2.35 -9.49 -13.84
CA GLU A 224 3.34 -9.80 -14.90
C GLU A 224 2.67 -9.88 -16.28
N SER A 225 1.40 -10.29 -16.32
CA SER A 225 0.56 -10.30 -17.52
C SER A 225 0.41 -8.93 -18.19
N SER A 226 0.70 -7.81 -17.52
CA SER A 226 0.61 -6.44 -18.04
C SER A 226 1.96 -5.79 -18.42
N GLN A 227 3.08 -6.47 -18.13
CA GLN A 227 4.42 -5.93 -18.44
C GLN A 227 4.76 -6.07 -19.91
N LYS A 228 4.81 -4.96 -20.65
CA LYS A 228 5.33 -4.97 -22.02
C LYS A 228 6.82 -5.29 -21.99
N ARG A 229 7.25 -6.29 -22.75
CA ARG A 229 8.66 -6.59 -22.95
C ARG A 229 9.32 -5.41 -23.69
N HIS A 230 10.62 -5.21 -23.47
CA HIS A 230 11.37 -4.21 -24.23
C HIS A 230 11.35 -4.53 -25.74
N THR A 231 11.48 -5.82 -26.06
CA THR A 231 11.35 -6.37 -27.41
C THR A 231 10.13 -7.30 -27.45
N PRO A 232 9.06 -6.95 -28.17
CA PRO A 232 7.90 -7.81 -28.39
C PRO A 232 8.27 -9.03 -29.25
N SER A 233 7.71 -10.21 -28.94
CA SER A 233 7.77 -11.39 -29.80
C SER A 233 6.70 -11.32 -30.90
N LEU A 234 6.84 -12.11 -31.97
CA LEU A 234 5.82 -12.22 -33.02
C LEU A 234 4.50 -12.81 -32.49
N ASP A 235 4.60 -13.77 -31.57
CA ASP A 235 3.45 -14.43 -30.94
C ASP A 235 2.80 -13.61 -29.82
N ASP A 236 3.41 -12.48 -29.45
CA ASP A 236 2.83 -11.59 -28.44
C ASP A 236 1.52 -10.98 -28.95
N GLU A 237 0.56 -10.78 -28.06
CA GLU A 237 -0.66 -10.03 -28.39
C GLU A 237 -0.33 -8.58 -28.78
N VAL A 238 -1.10 -8.01 -29.70
CA VAL A 238 -0.85 -6.68 -30.28
C VAL A 238 -0.75 -5.56 -29.24
N TRP A 239 -1.42 -5.70 -28.09
CA TRP A 239 -1.32 -4.72 -27.00
C TRP A 239 0.05 -4.67 -26.34
N ARG A 240 0.93 -5.66 -26.56
CA ARG A 240 2.33 -5.64 -26.08
C ARG A 240 3.17 -4.57 -26.77
N LEU A 241 2.77 -4.09 -27.95
CA LEU A 241 3.42 -2.96 -28.63
C LEU A 241 3.30 -1.67 -27.81
N LYS A 242 4.26 -0.74 -27.97
CA LYS A 242 4.21 0.57 -27.29
C LYS A 242 2.93 1.33 -27.67
N HIS A 243 2.43 2.16 -26.75
CA HIS A 243 1.22 3.00 -26.91
C HIS A 243 -0.13 2.27 -27.08
N ILE A 244 -0.16 0.93 -27.08
CA ILE A 244 -1.42 0.16 -27.14
C ILE A 244 -1.73 -0.46 -25.77
N SER A 245 -2.76 -0.03 -25.05
CA SER A 245 -3.08 -0.62 -23.73
C SER A 245 -3.91 -1.90 -23.86
N ASN A 246 -3.68 -2.89 -22.99
CA ASN A 246 -4.57 -4.06 -22.89
C ASN A 246 -5.99 -3.59 -22.52
N GLY A 247 -7.00 -4.11 -23.23
CA GLY A 247 -8.39 -3.64 -23.15
C GLY A 247 -8.60 -2.16 -23.53
N GLY A 248 -7.61 -1.49 -24.13
CA GLY A 248 -7.75 -0.10 -24.57
C GLY A 248 -8.46 0.04 -25.92
N LYS A 249 -8.87 1.27 -26.26
CA LYS A 249 -9.58 1.57 -27.52
C LYS A 249 -8.84 1.05 -28.77
N PHE A 250 -7.51 1.20 -28.83
CA PHE A 250 -6.72 0.66 -29.95
C PHE A 250 -6.70 -0.86 -29.98
N HIS A 251 -6.58 -1.52 -28.82
CA HIS A 251 -6.59 -2.98 -28.74
C HIS A 251 -7.94 -3.53 -29.20
N GLU A 252 -9.06 -2.97 -28.75
CA GLU A 252 -10.39 -3.35 -29.22
C GLU A 252 -10.55 -3.14 -30.73
N THR A 253 -10.09 -2.00 -31.24
CA THR A 253 -10.17 -1.71 -32.68
C THR A 253 -9.36 -2.72 -33.50
N PHE A 254 -8.14 -3.07 -33.08
CA PHE A 254 -7.32 -4.09 -33.75
C PHE A 254 -7.98 -5.46 -33.73
N GLN A 255 -8.55 -5.87 -32.60
CA GLN A 255 -9.29 -7.13 -32.49
C GLN A 255 -10.48 -7.18 -33.44
N ARG A 256 -11.24 -6.07 -33.61
CA ARG A 256 -12.35 -5.99 -34.59
C ARG A 256 -11.88 -6.17 -36.03
N HIS A 257 -10.65 -5.78 -36.35
CA HIS A 257 -10.04 -5.95 -37.68
C HIS A 257 -9.25 -7.26 -37.81
N GLY A 258 -9.36 -8.18 -36.84
CA GLY A 258 -8.68 -9.47 -36.86
C GLY A 258 -7.19 -9.42 -36.52
N ILE A 259 -6.66 -8.27 -36.09
CA ILE A 259 -5.25 -8.10 -35.71
C ILE A 259 -5.11 -8.45 -34.22
N LYS A 260 -4.64 -9.66 -33.93
CA LYS A 260 -4.54 -10.18 -32.55
C LYS A 260 -3.11 -10.23 -32.05
N THR A 261 -2.17 -10.59 -32.91
CA THR A 261 -0.76 -10.74 -32.57
C THR A 261 0.11 -9.63 -33.17
N VAL A 262 1.35 -9.50 -32.68
CA VAL A 262 2.37 -8.66 -33.30
C VAL A 262 2.66 -9.13 -34.72
N GLN A 263 2.64 -10.44 -34.99
CA GLN A 263 2.76 -10.98 -36.33
C GLN A 263 1.63 -10.52 -37.27
N ASP A 264 0.38 -10.56 -36.82
CA ASP A 264 -0.77 -10.09 -37.61
C ASP A 264 -0.65 -8.60 -37.91
N PHE A 265 -0.22 -7.81 -36.91
CA PHE A 265 0.01 -6.38 -37.05
C PHE A 265 1.07 -6.10 -38.13
N LEU A 266 2.18 -6.85 -38.13
CA LEU A 266 3.24 -6.72 -39.12
C LEU A 266 2.79 -7.13 -40.53
N ARG A 267 2.06 -8.24 -40.66
CA ARG A 267 1.49 -8.65 -41.95
C ARG A 267 0.56 -7.58 -42.51
N TYR A 268 -0.34 -7.07 -41.67
CA TYR A 268 -1.29 -6.03 -42.06
C TYR A 268 -0.58 -4.71 -42.42
N TYR A 269 0.45 -4.34 -41.66
CA TYR A 269 1.29 -3.18 -41.95
C TYR A 269 1.96 -3.28 -43.33
N ASN A 270 2.54 -4.44 -43.66
CA ASN A 270 3.25 -4.64 -44.92
C ASN A 270 2.30 -4.73 -46.13
N MET A 271 1.08 -5.24 -45.95
CA MET A 271 0.10 -5.36 -47.03
C MET A 271 -0.66 -4.04 -47.26
N GLU A 272 -1.12 -3.37 -46.20
CA GLU A 272 -2.07 -2.26 -46.29
C GLU A 272 -1.77 -1.14 -45.26
N LYS A 273 -0.54 -0.62 -45.28
CA LYS A 273 -0.07 0.46 -44.38
C LYS A 273 -1.02 1.65 -44.25
N GLY A 274 -1.64 2.07 -45.37
CA GLY A 274 -2.60 3.18 -45.39
C GLY A 274 -3.84 2.88 -44.54
N LYS A 275 -4.47 1.71 -44.75
CA LYS A 275 -5.65 1.32 -43.98
C LYS A 275 -5.33 1.11 -42.50
N LEU A 276 -4.15 0.58 -42.17
CA LEU A 276 -3.73 0.46 -40.77
C LEU A 276 -3.64 1.83 -40.09
N ARG A 277 -3.15 2.84 -40.83
CA ARG A 277 -3.10 4.21 -40.33
C ARG A 277 -4.50 4.81 -40.18
N ASP A 278 -5.42 4.51 -41.08
CA ASP A 278 -6.81 4.95 -41.00
C ASP A 278 -7.54 4.32 -39.81
N ILE A 279 -7.28 3.03 -39.51
CA ILE A 279 -7.82 2.31 -38.34
C ILE A 279 -7.40 2.97 -37.02
N LEU A 280 -6.16 3.45 -36.95
CA LEU A 280 -5.62 4.19 -35.81
C LEU A 280 -6.10 5.65 -35.79
N GLY A 281 -6.34 6.21 -36.97
CA GLY A 281 -6.90 7.54 -37.21
C GLY A 281 -6.09 8.68 -36.59
N SER A 282 -6.75 9.83 -36.43
CA SER A 282 -6.20 11.03 -35.77
C SER A 282 -5.95 10.86 -34.26
N ARG A 283 -6.38 9.73 -33.68
CA ARG A 283 -6.23 9.45 -32.24
C ARG A 283 -4.81 9.07 -31.84
N MET A 284 -3.97 8.66 -32.79
CA MET A 284 -2.56 8.39 -32.54
C MET A 284 -1.69 9.47 -33.18
N SER A 285 -0.83 10.08 -32.38
CA SER A 285 0.11 11.10 -32.86
C SER A 285 1.19 10.47 -33.75
N GLU A 286 1.79 11.26 -34.64
CA GLU A 286 2.92 10.83 -35.47
C GLU A 286 4.10 10.31 -34.64
N GLY A 287 4.36 10.92 -33.47
CA GLY A 287 5.40 10.47 -32.56
C GLY A 287 5.14 9.06 -32.02
N CYS A 288 3.92 8.79 -31.55
CA CYS A 288 3.53 7.47 -31.07
C CYS A 288 3.57 6.41 -32.18
N TRP A 289 3.17 6.76 -33.40
CA TRP A 289 3.26 5.87 -34.56
C TRP A 289 4.71 5.52 -34.93
N LYS A 290 5.60 6.52 -34.96
CA LYS A 290 7.03 6.30 -35.24
C LYS A 290 7.71 5.45 -34.18
N GLU A 291 7.34 5.59 -32.90
CA GLU A 291 7.91 4.72 -31.85
C GLU A 291 7.47 3.27 -31.96
N ILE A 292 6.24 3.01 -32.43
CA ILE A 292 5.80 1.64 -32.75
C ILE A 292 6.62 1.10 -33.93
N TYR A 293 6.89 1.95 -34.93
CA TYR A 293 7.66 1.62 -36.13
C TYR A 293 9.14 1.28 -35.84
N VAL A 294 9.84 2.08 -35.04
CA VAL A 294 11.29 1.92 -34.77
C VAL A 294 11.62 0.60 -34.03
N ILE A 295 10.68 0.07 -33.24
CA ILE A 295 10.84 -1.22 -32.55
C ILE A 295 10.72 -2.40 -33.53
N GLN A 296 10.10 -2.20 -34.69
CA GLN A 296 9.91 -3.24 -35.71
C GLN A 296 11.11 -3.36 -36.66
N GLU A 297 11.75 -2.24 -37.01
CA GLU A 297 12.94 -2.25 -37.88
C GLU A 297 14.10 -3.00 -37.20
N THR A 298 14.23 -2.85 -35.87
CA THR A 298 15.19 -3.60 -35.04
C THR A 298 14.84 -5.08 -34.88
N SER A 299 13.56 -5.45 -34.94
CA SER A 299 13.11 -6.85 -34.88
C SER A 299 13.16 -7.55 -36.25
N SER A 300 13.07 -6.80 -37.35
CA SER A 300 13.16 -7.32 -38.73
C SER A 300 14.59 -7.59 -39.19
N ILE A 301 15.60 -6.96 -38.56
CA ILE A 301 17.02 -7.21 -38.82
C ILE A 301 17.51 -8.54 -38.20
N LEU A 302 16.71 -9.17 -37.32
CA LEU A 302 17.06 -10.40 -36.60
C LEU A 302 16.43 -11.68 -37.18
N ILE A 303 15.79 -11.60 -38.35
CA ILE A 303 15.30 -12.77 -39.08
C ILE A 303 16.08 -12.84 -40.41
N PRO A 304 16.92 -13.87 -40.64
CA PRO A 304 17.58 -14.06 -41.93
C PRO A 304 16.59 -14.39 -43.05
#